data_AF-A0A7W0VMK5-F1
#
_entry.id   AF-A0A7W0VMK5-F1
#
_cell.length_a   1.000
_cell.length_b   1.000
_cell.length_c   1.000
_cell.angle_alpha   90.00
_cell.angle_beta   90.00
_cell.angle_gamma   90.00
#
_symmetry.space_group_name_H-M   'P 1'
#
loop_
_entity.id
_entity.type
_entity.pdbx_description
1 polymer ?
#
loop_
_entity_poly.entity_id
_entity_poly.type
_entity_poly.pdbx_seq_one_letter_code
_entity_poly.pdbx_strand_id
1 'polypeptide(L)'
;MAGRLVLALALFAGCSKPKQATTPREVPTPSVQVGACGEPGRDGVMGENPNLDRADRDLDGDGTPESIVVDRAMCTGDGNCYWNVFKPPPAGSQECARYAGTFAGAALEPLPATGDDNMRDVRGYWNLHGGRMLLQSYRFVRGGYQLVDALLCRRAADDKLDCSDSER
;
A
#
# COMPACT_ATOMS: atom_id res chain seq x y z
N MET A 1 -27.91 48.18 -54.99
CA MET A 1 -27.33 48.33 -53.64
C MET A 1 -27.45 46.99 -52.93
N ALA A 2 -26.31 46.36 -52.65
CA ALA A 2 -26.22 45.00 -52.10
C ALA A 2 -26.32 45.03 -50.57
N GLY A 3 -27.33 44.38 -49.99
CA GLY A 3 -27.46 44.17 -48.56
C GLY A 3 -26.78 42.86 -48.15
N ARG A 4 -25.69 42.97 -47.39
CA ARG A 4 -24.87 41.84 -46.93
C ARG A 4 -25.61 41.02 -45.86
N LEU A 5 -25.67 39.71 -46.09
CA LEU A 5 -26.00 38.66 -45.13
C LEU A 5 -24.85 38.57 -44.10
N VAL A 6 -25.15 38.63 -42.80
CA VAL A 6 -24.17 38.30 -41.74
C VAL A 6 -24.64 37.02 -41.06
N LEU A 7 -23.92 35.94 -41.33
CA LEU A 7 -24.11 34.63 -40.73
C LEU A 7 -23.23 34.55 -39.47
N ALA A 8 -23.84 34.51 -38.28
CA ALA A 8 -23.12 34.32 -37.03
C ALA A 8 -22.89 32.81 -36.79
N LEU A 9 -21.64 32.35 -36.96
CA LEU A 9 -21.23 31.02 -36.50
C LEU A 9 -20.95 31.05 -34.99
N ALA A 10 -21.84 30.43 -34.21
CA ALA A 10 -21.57 30.12 -32.81
C ALA A 10 -20.68 28.87 -32.73
N LEU A 11 -19.41 29.06 -32.35
CA LEU A 11 -18.47 27.99 -32.03
C LEU A 11 -18.85 27.39 -30.67
N PHE A 12 -19.47 26.21 -30.68
CA PHE A 12 -19.63 25.38 -29.49
C PHE A 12 -18.26 24.80 -29.11
N ALA A 13 -17.57 25.45 -28.17
CA ALA A 13 -16.42 24.86 -27.49
C ALA A 13 -16.92 23.73 -26.57
N GLY A 14 -16.96 22.52 -27.10
CA GLY A 14 -17.26 21.32 -26.33
C GLY A 14 -16.17 21.04 -25.30
N CYS A 15 -16.45 21.28 -24.03
CA CYS A 15 -15.63 20.83 -22.90
C CYS A 15 -15.54 19.30 -22.91
N SER A 16 -14.51 18.77 -23.55
CA SER A 16 -14.19 17.35 -23.51
C SER A 16 -13.54 17.05 -22.16
N LYS A 17 -14.33 16.55 -21.20
CA LYS A 17 -13.76 15.99 -19.96
C LYS A 17 -12.86 14.81 -20.35
N PRO A 18 -11.57 14.77 -19.95
CA PRO A 18 -10.72 13.64 -20.25
C PRO A 18 -11.35 12.38 -19.65
N LYS A 19 -11.53 11.35 -20.48
CA LYS A 19 -12.01 10.03 -20.03
C LYS A 19 -10.97 9.50 -19.06
N GLN A 20 -11.32 9.50 -17.78
CA GLN A 20 -10.54 8.87 -16.73
C GLN A 20 -10.38 7.39 -17.10
N ALA A 21 -9.14 6.90 -17.22
CA ALA A 21 -8.88 5.52 -17.61
C ALA A 21 -9.56 4.57 -16.61
N THR A 22 -10.45 3.73 -17.11
CA THR A 22 -11.27 2.80 -16.31
C THR A 22 -10.66 1.41 -16.19
N THR A 23 -9.47 1.17 -16.78
CA THR A 23 -8.82 -0.14 -16.68
C THR A 23 -8.33 -0.36 -15.25
N PRO A 24 -8.76 -1.41 -14.55
CA PRO A 24 -8.23 -1.75 -13.24
C PRO A 24 -6.72 -1.91 -13.35
N ARG A 25 -5.98 -1.23 -12.47
CA ARG A 25 -4.53 -1.41 -12.37
C ARG A 25 -4.25 -2.77 -11.76
N GLU A 26 -3.39 -3.56 -12.39
CA GLU A 26 -2.98 -4.86 -11.86
C GLU A 26 -2.36 -4.68 -10.46
N VAL A 27 -2.81 -5.50 -9.51
CA VAL A 27 -2.24 -5.52 -8.16
C VAL A 27 -0.91 -6.27 -8.25
N PRO A 28 0.22 -5.65 -7.89
CA PRO A 28 1.51 -6.31 -7.94
C PRO A 28 1.53 -7.58 -7.10
N THR A 29 2.13 -8.64 -7.63
CA THR A 29 2.27 -9.93 -6.94
C THR A 29 3.69 -10.06 -6.41
N PRO A 30 3.89 -10.50 -5.16
CA PRO A 30 5.21 -10.80 -4.63
C PRO A 30 5.93 -11.90 -5.42
N SER A 31 7.24 -11.76 -5.62
CA SER A 31 8.07 -12.80 -6.27
C SER A 31 8.31 -14.05 -5.42
N VAL A 32 7.99 -13.98 -4.12
CA VAL A 32 8.24 -15.03 -3.13
C VAL A 32 6.96 -15.32 -2.32
N GLN A 33 6.78 -16.57 -1.93
CA GLN A 33 5.64 -17.00 -1.12
C GLN A 33 5.88 -16.72 0.37
N VAL A 34 4.79 -16.46 1.10
CA VAL A 34 4.86 -16.33 2.57
C VAL A 34 5.48 -17.58 3.19
N GLY A 35 6.42 -17.38 4.11
CA GLY A 35 7.17 -18.42 4.82
C GLY A 35 8.38 -18.98 4.06
N ALA A 36 8.55 -18.67 2.77
CA ALA A 36 9.72 -19.06 2.00
C ALA A 36 10.93 -18.16 2.31
N CYS A 37 12.13 -18.68 2.05
CA CYS A 37 13.35 -17.88 2.08
C CYS A 37 13.25 -16.73 1.08
N GLY A 38 13.62 -15.52 1.52
CA GLY A 38 13.70 -14.37 0.64
C GLY A 38 14.74 -13.35 1.09
N GLU A 39 15.21 -12.56 0.14
CA GLU A 39 16.16 -11.49 0.32
C GLU A 39 15.43 -10.14 0.31
N PRO A 40 15.47 -9.37 1.41
CA PRO A 40 14.70 -8.13 1.53
C PRO A 40 14.93 -7.09 0.44
N GLY A 41 16.11 -7.07 -0.20
CA GLY A 41 16.45 -6.14 -1.28
C GLY A 41 16.13 -6.64 -2.70
N ARG A 42 15.55 -7.83 -2.86
CA ARG A 42 15.30 -8.44 -4.17
C ARG A 42 13.91 -9.05 -4.28
N ASP A 43 13.44 -9.68 -3.21
CA ASP A 43 12.22 -10.46 -3.22
C ASP A 43 11.04 -9.64 -2.67
N GLY A 44 9.80 -10.08 -2.97
CA GLY A 44 8.58 -9.38 -2.61
C GLY A 44 7.97 -8.63 -3.80
N VAL A 45 7.23 -7.56 -3.52
CA VAL A 45 6.74 -6.62 -4.55
C VAL A 45 7.87 -5.65 -4.89
N MET A 46 8.55 -5.92 -6.00
CA MET A 46 9.71 -5.17 -6.49
C MET A 46 9.62 -4.95 -8.00
N GLY A 47 10.10 -3.80 -8.48
CA GLY A 47 10.25 -3.53 -9.91
C GLY A 47 11.56 -4.10 -10.47
N GLU A 48 11.74 -3.99 -11.79
CA GLU A 48 12.96 -4.47 -12.47
C GLU A 48 14.22 -3.70 -12.05
N ASN A 49 14.08 -2.41 -11.71
CA ASN A 49 15.16 -1.52 -11.31
C ASN A 49 14.76 -0.82 -10.00
N PRO A 50 14.83 -1.52 -8.85
CA PRO A 50 14.22 -1.05 -7.62
C PRO A 50 14.99 0.14 -7.02
N ASN A 51 14.25 1.09 -6.46
CA ASN A 51 14.78 2.18 -5.65
C ASN A 51 14.45 1.88 -4.17
N LEU A 52 15.36 1.18 -3.49
CA LEU A 52 15.07 0.61 -2.18
C LEU A 52 15.15 1.63 -1.05
N ASP A 53 14.19 1.53 -0.13
CA ASP A 53 14.22 2.18 1.19
C ASP A 53 13.79 1.20 2.28
N ARG A 54 14.18 1.45 3.53
CA ARG A 54 13.95 0.55 4.66
C ARG A 54 13.31 1.26 5.85
N ALA A 55 12.43 0.54 6.53
CA ALA A 55 11.74 0.98 7.73
C ALA A 55 11.68 -0.15 8.75
N ASP A 56 12.81 -0.84 8.96
CA ASP A 56 12.92 -2.00 9.86
C ASP A 56 12.39 -1.69 11.26
N ARG A 57 11.65 -2.64 11.83
CA ARG A 57 10.99 -2.52 13.14
C ARG A 57 10.97 -3.87 13.82
N ASP A 58 11.18 -3.87 15.12
CA ASP A 58 10.98 -5.05 15.97
C ASP A 58 9.47 -5.23 16.20
N LEU A 59 8.84 -6.06 15.37
CA LEU A 59 7.40 -6.29 15.36
C LEU A 59 7.00 -7.41 16.33
N ASP A 60 7.88 -8.34 16.68
CA ASP A 60 7.60 -9.37 17.70
C ASP A 60 8.22 -9.10 19.08
N GLY A 61 9.04 -8.06 19.22
CA GLY A 61 9.64 -7.66 20.48
C GLY A 61 10.82 -8.53 20.91
N ASP A 62 11.44 -9.29 20.01
CA ASP A 62 12.57 -10.17 20.32
C ASP A 62 13.94 -9.43 20.37
N GLY A 63 13.94 -8.13 20.04
CA GLY A 63 15.13 -7.28 20.00
C GLY A 63 15.86 -7.29 18.66
N THR A 64 15.42 -8.09 17.69
CA THR A 64 15.92 -8.14 16.32
C THR A 64 14.87 -7.57 15.37
N PRO A 65 15.10 -6.42 14.74
CA PRO A 65 14.12 -5.84 13.84
C PRO A 65 13.79 -6.73 12.63
N GLU A 66 12.50 -6.89 12.34
CA GLU A 66 12.04 -7.33 11.02
C GLU A 66 12.52 -6.37 9.95
N SER A 67 12.96 -6.95 8.82
CA SER A 67 13.28 -6.14 7.64
C SER A 67 11.99 -5.69 6.96
N ILE A 68 11.80 -4.38 6.82
CA ILE A 68 10.66 -3.81 6.11
C ILE A 68 11.20 -2.97 4.96
N VAL A 69 11.06 -3.46 3.74
CA VAL A 69 11.68 -2.88 2.55
C VAL A 69 10.63 -2.46 1.55
N VAL A 70 10.83 -1.30 0.94
CA VAL A 70 9.95 -0.75 -0.09
C VAL A 70 10.76 -0.40 -1.33
N ASP A 71 10.24 -0.76 -2.50
CA ASP A 71 10.68 -0.18 -3.76
C ASP A 71 9.92 1.13 -4.01
N ARG A 72 10.62 2.25 -3.85
CA ARG A 72 10.10 3.60 -4.06
C ARG A 72 9.70 3.85 -5.51
N ALA A 73 10.27 3.12 -6.48
CA ALA A 73 9.86 3.21 -7.88
C ALA A 73 8.45 2.65 -8.13
N MET A 74 7.96 1.79 -7.23
CA MET A 74 6.60 1.22 -7.30
C MET A 74 5.56 2.04 -6.53
N CYS A 75 5.96 3.09 -5.81
CA CYS A 75 5.01 3.94 -5.10
C CYS A 75 4.15 4.76 -6.07
N THR A 76 2.90 4.98 -5.68
CA THR A 76 1.99 5.88 -6.39
C THR A 76 2.36 7.35 -6.15
N GLY A 77 1.88 8.26 -7.00
CA GLY A 77 2.04 9.71 -6.80
C GLY A 77 1.40 10.24 -5.50
N ASP A 78 0.42 9.53 -4.95
CA ASP A 78 -0.21 9.85 -3.66
C ASP A 78 0.58 9.30 -2.45
N GLY A 79 1.78 8.76 -2.68
CA GLY A 79 2.69 8.26 -1.65
C GLY A 79 2.41 6.82 -1.19
N ASN A 80 1.36 6.16 -1.72
CA ASN A 80 1.09 4.76 -1.41
C ASN A 80 2.18 3.83 -1.94
N CYS A 81 2.64 2.90 -1.11
CA CYS A 81 3.68 1.96 -1.46
C CYS A 81 3.33 0.53 -1.01
N TYR A 82 4.16 -0.43 -1.45
CA TYR A 82 4.13 -1.83 -1.05
C TYR A 82 5.35 -2.13 -0.18
N TRP A 83 5.12 -2.46 1.08
CA TRP A 83 6.16 -2.67 2.10
C TRP A 83 6.32 -4.16 2.35
N ASN A 84 7.43 -4.73 1.88
CA ASN A 84 7.75 -6.14 2.00
C ASN A 84 8.37 -6.42 3.36
N VAL A 85 7.82 -7.39 4.09
CA VAL A 85 8.26 -7.74 5.45
C VAL A 85 8.98 -9.07 5.43
N PHE A 86 10.13 -9.15 6.10
CA PHE A 86 10.88 -10.37 6.27
C PHE A 86 11.24 -10.56 7.73
N LYS A 87 10.87 -11.73 8.26
CA LYS A 87 11.26 -12.17 9.59
C LYS A 87 12.69 -12.70 9.56
N PRO A 88 13.63 -12.16 10.37
CA PRO A 88 14.97 -12.68 10.45
C PRO A 88 14.98 -14.11 11.01
N PRO A 89 15.98 -14.92 10.66
CA PRO A 89 16.16 -16.21 11.33
C PRO A 89 16.52 -15.98 12.81
N PRO A 90 16.25 -16.95 13.70
CA PRO A 90 16.67 -16.86 15.10
C PRO A 90 18.17 -16.59 15.22
N ALA A 91 18.57 -15.80 16.22
CA ALA A 91 19.97 -15.45 16.43
C ALA A 91 20.86 -16.71 16.54
N GLY A 92 21.94 -16.76 15.75
CA GLY A 92 22.86 -17.89 15.68
C GLY A 92 22.41 -19.05 14.78
N SER A 93 21.24 -18.95 14.14
CA SER A 93 20.79 -19.90 13.12
C SER A 93 21.48 -19.66 11.77
N GLN A 94 21.58 -20.73 10.97
CA GLN A 94 21.98 -20.67 9.55
C GLN A 94 20.78 -20.60 8.61
N GLU A 95 19.55 -20.49 9.15
CA GLU A 95 18.36 -20.29 8.35
C GLU A 95 18.37 -18.94 7.62
N CYS A 96 17.56 -18.85 6.57
CA CYS A 96 17.34 -17.62 5.81
C CYS A 96 16.30 -16.72 6.49
N ALA A 97 16.26 -15.44 6.10
CA ALA A 97 15.10 -14.60 6.40
C ALA A 97 13.86 -15.13 5.65
N ARG A 98 12.70 -15.14 6.32
CA ARG A 98 11.45 -15.63 5.74
C ARG A 98 10.54 -14.48 5.37
N TYR A 99 10.00 -14.51 4.16
CA TYR A 99 9.05 -13.51 3.72
C TYR A 99 7.74 -13.64 4.49
N ALA A 100 7.38 -12.57 5.20
CA ALA A 100 6.20 -12.50 6.07
C ALA A 100 4.98 -11.89 5.37
N GLY A 101 5.14 -11.31 4.18
CA GLY A 101 4.06 -10.71 3.40
C GLY A 101 4.35 -9.26 3.00
N THR A 102 3.35 -8.60 2.42
CA THR A 102 3.44 -7.20 1.99
C THR A 102 2.30 -6.39 2.56
N PHE A 103 2.62 -5.25 3.16
CA PHE A 103 1.64 -4.23 3.52
C PHE A 103 1.46 -3.23 2.38
N ALA A 104 0.23 -2.81 2.15
CA ALA A 104 -0.07 -1.69 1.28
C ALA A 104 -0.41 -0.44 2.12
N GLY A 105 0.20 0.70 1.78
CA GLY A 105 -0.10 1.98 2.41
C GLY A 105 0.94 3.07 2.17
N ALA A 106 0.55 4.32 2.37
CA ALA A 106 1.45 5.47 2.45
C ALA A 106 2.14 5.57 3.82
N ALA A 107 1.48 5.08 4.88
CA ALA A 107 2.03 4.97 6.22
C ALA A 107 1.63 3.65 6.88
N LEU A 108 2.45 3.19 7.82
CA LEU A 108 2.25 1.94 8.58
C LEU A 108 2.28 2.22 10.07
N GLU A 109 1.28 1.71 10.78
CA GLU A 109 1.14 1.78 12.24
C GLU A 109 1.13 0.35 12.83
N PRO A 110 2.13 -0.02 13.64
CA PRO A 110 2.03 -1.21 14.48
C PRO A 110 0.96 -1.01 15.54
N LEU A 111 0.04 -1.97 15.66
CA LEU A 111 -1.04 -1.93 16.61
C LEU A 111 -0.62 -2.55 17.95
N PRO A 112 -1.37 -2.30 19.04
CA PRO A 112 -1.13 -2.96 20.33
C PRO A 112 -1.45 -4.45 20.33
N ALA A 113 -2.35 -4.90 19.45
CA ALA A 113 -2.71 -6.31 19.32
C ALA A 113 -1.60 -7.10 18.63
N THR A 114 -1.43 -8.35 19.02
CA THR A 114 -0.48 -9.29 18.44
C THR A 114 -1.20 -10.51 17.87
N GLY A 115 -0.62 -11.07 16.81
CA GLY A 115 -0.99 -12.34 16.22
C GLY A 115 -0.09 -13.47 16.70
N ASP A 116 0.12 -14.46 15.84
CA ASP A 116 1.03 -15.57 16.10
C ASP A 116 2.47 -15.07 16.28
N ASP A 117 3.30 -15.85 16.99
CA ASP A 117 4.72 -15.54 17.26
C ASP A 117 4.97 -14.17 17.90
N ASN A 118 3.97 -13.62 18.61
CA ASN A 118 3.98 -12.29 19.21
C ASN A 118 4.12 -11.12 18.22
N MET A 119 4.00 -11.39 16.91
CA MET A 119 4.08 -10.38 15.87
C MET A 119 2.92 -9.39 15.99
N ARG A 120 3.22 -8.10 16.08
CA ARG A 120 2.21 -7.03 16.12
C ARG A 120 1.36 -7.04 14.86
N ASP A 121 0.05 -6.88 15.04
CA ASP A 121 -0.86 -6.51 13.96
C ASP A 121 -0.43 -5.14 13.42
N VAL A 122 -0.60 -4.89 12.12
CA VAL A 122 -0.19 -3.65 11.47
C VAL A 122 -1.36 -3.05 10.71
N ARG A 123 -1.49 -1.72 10.76
CA ARG A 123 -2.45 -0.97 9.94
C ARG A 123 -1.73 -0.18 8.87
N GLY A 124 -2.14 -0.38 7.62
CA GLY A 124 -1.75 0.43 6.47
C GLY A 124 -2.76 1.55 6.21
N TYR A 125 -2.26 2.75 5.96
CA TYR A 125 -3.05 3.92 5.60
C TYR A 125 -2.86 4.21 4.11
N TRP A 126 -3.84 3.87 3.29
CA TRP A 126 -3.78 4.06 1.84
C TRP A 126 -4.54 5.32 1.43
N ASN A 127 -3.84 6.29 0.82
CA ASN A 127 -4.42 7.52 0.32
C ASN A 127 -5.29 7.26 -0.91
N LEU A 128 -6.50 7.83 -0.92
CA LEU A 128 -7.42 7.86 -2.04
C LEU A 128 -7.68 9.30 -2.47
N HIS A 129 -8.19 9.49 -3.68
CA HIS A 129 -8.59 10.82 -4.15
C HIS A 129 -9.72 11.43 -3.31
N GLY A 130 -9.70 12.76 -3.18
CA GLY A 130 -10.72 13.53 -2.49
C GLY A 130 -10.60 13.52 -0.96
N GLY A 131 -9.38 13.37 -0.42
CA GLY A 131 -9.13 13.38 1.02
C GLY A 131 -9.63 12.14 1.77
N ARG A 132 -9.94 11.08 1.03
CA ARG A 132 -10.33 9.77 1.56
C ARG A 132 -9.11 8.89 1.74
N MET A 133 -9.24 7.89 2.58
CA MET A 133 -8.21 6.87 2.78
C MET A 133 -8.85 5.51 3.03
N LEU A 134 -8.15 4.45 2.64
CA LEU A 134 -8.49 3.08 3.00
C LEU A 134 -7.55 2.65 4.14
N LEU A 135 -8.12 2.30 5.29
CA LEU A 135 -7.39 1.70 6.41
C LEU A 135 -7.44 0.19 6.24
N GLN A 136 -6.28 -0.43 6.08
CA GLN A 136 -6.13 -1.87 5.91
C GLN A 136 -5.49 -2.47 7.15
N SER A 137 -6.20 -3.35 7.85
CA SER A 137 -5.67 -4.01 9.05
C SER A 137 -5.15 -5.39 8.70
N TYR A 138 -3.88 -5.64 9.05
CA TYR A 138 -3.17 -6.87 8.80
C TYR A 138 -2.88 -7.58 10.11
N ARG A 139 -3.16 -8.88 10.16
CA ARG A 139 -2.84 -9.74 11.29
C ARG A 139 -1.83 -10.79 10.89
N PHE A 140 -0.86 -11.05 11.77
CA PHE A 140 0.08 -12.14 11.57
C PHE A 140 -0.54 -13.47 12.02
N VAL A 141 -0.73 -14.39 11.09
CA VAL A 141 -1.20 -15.76 11.37
C VAL A 141 -0.48 -16.77 10.49
N ARG A 142 -0.16 -17.94 11.03
CA ARG A 142 0.44 -19.06 10.29
C ARG A 142 1.69 -18.65 9.50
N GLY A 143 2.55 -17.84 10.11
CA GLY A 143 3.84 -17.43 9.53
C GLY A 143 3.80 -16.26 8.55
N GLY A 144 2.69 -15.53 8.43
CA GLY A 144 2.66 -14.29 7.65
C GLY A 144 1.45 -13.39 7.91
N TYR A 145 1.52 -12.19 7.35
CA TYR A 145 0.48 -11.19 7.45
C TYR A 145 -0.67 -11.43 6.48
N GLN A 146 -1.89 -11.38 7.00
CA GLN A 146 -3.13 -11.48 6.25
C GLN A 146 -3.95 -10.21 6.44
N LEU A 147 -4.48 -9.65 5.36
CA LEU A 147 -5.46 -8.57 5.42
C LEU A 147 -6.76 -9.12 6.02
N VAL A 148 -7.16 -8.62 7.18
CA VAL A 148 -8.35 -9.10 7.90
C VAL A 148 -9.50 -8.11 7.88
N ASP A 149 -9.22 -6.83 7.64
CA ASP A 149 -10.23 -5.77 7.59
C ASP A 149 -9.78 -4.61 6.69
N ALA A 150 -10.75 -3.92 6.08
CA ALA A 150 -10.54 -2.73 5.28
C ALA A 150 -11.67 -1.73 5.52
N LEU A 151 -11.33 -0.51 5.92
CA LEU A 151 -12.30 0.55 6.23
C LEU A 151 -12.08 1.75 5.32
N LEU A 152 -13.16 2.26 4.71
CA LEU A 152 -13.11 3.50 3.95
C LEU A 152 -13.33 4.66 4.92
N CYS A 153 -12.33 5.54 4.99
CA CYS A 153 -12.35 6.68 5.90
C CYS A 153 -12.22 8.01 5.16
N ARG A 154 -12.74 9.06 5.79
CA ARG A 154 -12.51 10.46 5.44
C ARG A 154 -11.95 11.20 6.64
N ARG A 155 -11.15 12.24 6.40
CA ARG A 155 -10.78 13.17 7.48
C ARG A 155 -12.00 14.01 7.84
N ALA A 156 -12.38 14.01 9.13
CA ALA A 156 -13.54 14.75 9.62
C ALA A 156 -13.17 16.17 10.09
N ALA A 157 -12.13 16.27 10.93
CA ALA A 157 -11.46 17.50 11.37
C ALA A 157 -10.13 17.11 12.05
N ASP A 158 -9.10 17.94 11.93
CA ASP A 158 -7.74 17.67 12.46
C ASP A 158 -7.21 16.28 12.04
N ASP A 159 -6.77 15.47 13.01
CA ASP A 159 -6.30 14.09 12.84
C ASP A 159 -7.40 13.03 13.00
N LYS A 160 -8.67 13.44 13.16
CA LYS A 160 -9.78 12.50 13.34
C LYS A 160 -10.26 11.90 12.03
N LEU A 161 -10.40 10.58 12.02
CA LEU A 161 -10.99 9.81 10.92
C LEU A 161 -12.44 9.44 11.21
N ASP A 162 -13.27 9.58 10.19
CA ASP A 162 -14.64 9.08 10.15
C ASP A 162 -14.68 7.93 9.14
N CYS A 163 -14.91 6.71 9.63
CA CYS A 163 -14.75 5.47 8.89
C CYS A 163 -16.09 4.74 8.78
N SER A 164 -16.39 4.26 7.59
CA SER A 164 -17.46 3.29 7.34
C SER A 164 -16.85 1.97 6.89
N ASP A 165 -17.45 0.86 7.29
CA ASP A 165 -17.14 -0.44 6.72
C ASP A 165 -17.25 -0.34 5.19
N SER A 166 -16.20 -0.73 4.47
CA SER A 166 -16.29 -0.75 3.01
C SER A 166 -17.31 -1.82 2.63
N GLU A 167 -18.47 -1.39 2.10
CA GLU A 167 -19.55 -2.31 1.70
C GLU A 167 -19.00 -3.48 0.88
N ARG A 168 -19.38 -4.68 1.30
CA ARG A 168 -18.92 -5.98 0.80
C ARG A 168 -19.58 -6.35 -0.53
#